data_AF-A0A0V0HFH1-F1
#
_entry.id   AF-A0A0V0HFH1-F1
#
_cell.length_a   1.000
_cell.length_b   1.000
_cell.length_c   1.000
_cell.angle_alpha   90.00
_cell.angle_beta   90.00
_cell.angle_gamma   90.00
#
_symmetry.space_group_name_H-M   'P 1'
#
loop_
_entity.id
_entity.type
_entity.pdbx_description
1 polymer ?
#
loop_
_entity_poly.entity_id
_entity_poly.type
_entity_poly.pdbx_seq_one_letter_code
_entity_poly.pdbx_strand_id
1 'polypeptide(L)'
;MGSEIFPKVKSEGGSSESGGSESGADERGGENDAFEYFGWVYHLGVNTIGHEYCHLRFLYIRGKYMEMYKRDPHENPGLKPIRRGVINHTLMVEEIGRRRVNHGDLYVLRFYNRLDESKRGEIACASPGEVRKWMEAFDRAKQQVWHGGYF
;
A
#
# COMPACT_ATOMS: atom_id res chain seq x y z
N MET A 1 -6.83 33.76 -3.50
CA MET A 1 -6.48 32.90 -4.65
C MET A 1 -5.65 31.75 -4.11
N GLY A 2 -6.26 30.57 -3.94
CA GLY A 2 -5.58 29.40 -3.38
C GLY A 2 -4.91 28.59 -4.48
N SER A 3 -3.59 28.38 -4.36
CA SER A 3 -2.81 27.53 -5.25
C SER A 3 -3.09 26.05 -4.97
N GLU A 4 -3.46 25.29 -6.00
CA GLU A 4 -3.62 23.83 -5.95
C GLU A 4 -2.26 23.17 -5.63
N ILE A 5 -2.18 22.44 -4.50
CA ILE A 5 -0.95 21.80 -3.99
C ILE A 5 -0.72 20.39 -4.60
N PHE A 6 -1.69 19.87 -5.34
CA PHE A 6 -1.60 18.57 -6.01
C PHE A 6 -1.54 18.77 -7.53
N PRO A 7 -0.62 18.13 -8.25
CA PRO A 7 -0.61 18.21 -9.71
C PRO A 7 -1.92 17.61 -10.24
N LYS A 8 -2.74 18.47 -10.84
CA LYS A 8 -3.89 18.05 -11.64
C LYS A 8 -3.33 17.33 -12.87
N VAL A 9 -3.53 16.02 -12.94
CA VAL A 9 -3.25 15.23 -14.15
C VAL A 9 -4.05 15.85 -15.28
N LYS A 10 -3.35 16.31 -16.33
CA LYS A 10 -3.99 16.92 -17.51
C LYS A 10 -4.80 15.84 -18.23
N SER A 11 -6.13 15.97 -18.22
CA SER A 11 -7.03 15.24 -19.11
C SER A 11 -7.27 16.09 -20.37
N GLU A 12 -6.67 15.72 -21.50
CA GLU A 12 -7.15 16.17 -22.81
C GLU A 12 -8.37 15.34 -23.20
N GLY A 13 -9.37 16.01 -23.78
CA GLY A 13 -10.75 15.55 -23.85
C GLY A 13 -11.00 14.34 -24.74
N GLY A 14 -11.90 13.49 -24.26
CA GLY A 14 -12.51 12.37 -24.96
C GLY A 14 -13.30 11.54 -23.96
N SER A 15 -14.62 11.52 -24.10
CA SER A 15 -15.59 10.89 -23.19
C SER A 15 -15.31 9.41 -22.88
N SER A 16 -15.90 8.99 -21.75
CA SER A 16 -16.18 7.63 -21.26
C SER A 16 -15.09 6.88 -20.45
N GLU A 17 -15.41 6.74 -19.15
CA GLU A 17 -15.20 5.58 -18.26
C GLU A 17 -13.83 5.35 -17.56
N SER A 18 -13.82 5.69 -16.25
CA SER A 18 -13.07 5.08 -15.14
C SER A 18 -11.55 4.81 -15.31
N GLY A 19 -10.73 5.78 -14.87
CA GLY A 19 -9.30 5.56 -14.63
C GLY A 19 -9.08 4.75 -13.35
N GLY A 20 -8.80 3.46 -13.51
CA GLY A 20 -8.39 2.58 -12.42
C GLY A 20 -6.92 2.82 -12.03
N SER A 21 -6.64 2.79 -10.73
CA SER A 21 -5.26 2.59 -10.25
C SER A 21 -4.78 1.23 -10.73
N GLU A 22 -3.71 1.21 -11.51
CA GLU A 22 -3.13 -0.03 -12.03
C GLU A 22 -2.42 -0.80 -10.90
N SER A 23 -3.16 -1.70 -10.26
CA SER A 23 -2.61 -2.73 -9.37
C SER A 23 -2.17 -3.92 -10.23
N GLY A 24 -0.87 -4.21 -10.28
CA GLY A 24 -0.32 -5.36 -10.97
C GLY A 24 -0.21 -6.58 -10.04
N ALA A 25 -0.70 -7.73 -10.49
CA ALA A 25 -0.37 -9.04 -9.93
C ALA A 25 0.22 -9.87 -11.09
N ASP A 26 1.52 -10.16 -11.05
CA ASP A 26 2.17 -11.02 -12.04
C ASP A 26 2.24 -12.45 -11.47
N GLU A 27 1.63 -13.42 -12.17
CA GLU A 27 1.64 -14.85 -11.83
C GLU A 27 2.58 -15.59 -12.81
N ARG A 28 3.87 -15.22 -12.85
CA ARG A 28 4.87 -15.88 -13.70
C ARG A 28 5.55 -17.03 -12.96
N GLY A 29 4.90 -18.20 -13.06
CA GLY A 29 5.37 -19.46 -12.49
C GLY A 29 6.82 -19.82 -12.81
N GLY A 30 7.63 -19.89 -11.75
CA GLY A 30 8.95 -20.53 -11.67
C GLY A 30 9.19 -20.98 -10.22
N GLU A 31 10.10 -21.92 -9.99
CA GLU A 31 10.33 -22.64 -8.71
C GLU A 31 10.71 -21.74 -7.49
N ASN A 32 10.72 -20.41 -7.65
CA ASN A 32 10.93 -19.36 -6.65
C ASN A 32 9.95 -18.18 -6.80
N ASP A 33 8.72 -18.42 -7.28
CA ASP A 33 7.70 -17.38 -7.53
C ASP A 33 7.07 -16.90 -6.21
N ALA A 34 7.81 -16.07 -5.48
CA ALA A 34 7.31 -15.42 -4.28
C ALA A 34 6.14 -14.48 -4.66
N PHE A 35 5.03 -14.53 -3.93
CA PHE A 35 3.85 -13.70 -4.23
C PHE A 35 4.22 -12.22 -4.26
N GLU A 36 3.76 -11.53 -5.29
CA GLU A 36 3.95 -10.09 -5.45
C GLU A 36 2.62 -9.35 -5.58
N TYR A 37 2.51 -8.20 -4.92
CA TYR A 37 1.41 -7.28 -5.10
C TYR A 37 1.88 -5.85 -4.80
N PHE A 38 1.58 -4.92 -5.70
CA PHE A 38 2.09 -3.56 -5.58
C PHE A 38 1.12 -2.51 -6.12
N GLY A 39 1.34 -1.26 -5.71
CA GLY A 39 0.60 -0.12 -6.21
C GLY A 39 0.79 1.14 -5.38
N TRP A 40 0.20 2.23 -5.85
CA TRP A 40 0.20 3.50 -5.16
C TRP A 40 -0.83 3.51 -4.02
N VAL A 41 -0.41 4.01 -2.86
CA VAL A 41 -1.26 4.19 -1.67
C VAL A 41 -0.98 5.54 -1.01
N TYR A 42 -1.95 6.04 -0.25
CA TYR A 42 -1.73 7.18 0.63
C TYR A 42 -1.20 6.68 1.97
N HIS A 43 0.06 6.96 2.28
CA HIS A 43 0.62 6.72 3.61
C HIS A 43 0.16 7.83 4.55
N LEU A 44 -0.56 7.43 5.60
CA LEU A 44 -1.09 8.31 6.63
C LEU A 44 -0.26 8.23 7.90
N GLY A 45 -0.20 9.33 8.66
CA GLY A 45 0.37 9.33 9.99
C GLY A 45 0.56 10.73 10.55
N VAL A 46 1.20 10.78 11.71
CA VAL A 46 1.55 12.01 12.41
C VAL A 46 3.06 12.02 12.60
N ASN A 47 3.72 13.10 12.23
CA ASN A 47 5.15 13.24 12.47
C ASN A 47 5.44 13.57 13.95
N THR A 48 6.72 13.63 14.31
CA THR A 48 7.16 13.86 15.70
C THR A 48 6.76 15.21 16.28
N ILE A 49 6.35 16.18 15.44
CA ILE A 49 5.89 17.50 15.87
C ILE A 49 4.35 17.61 15.89
N GLY A 50 3.63 16.49 15.73
CA GLY A 50 2.16 16.46 15.79
C GLY A 50 1.46 16.84 14.49
N HIS A 51 2.19 17.07 13.39
CA HIS A 51 1.59 17.40 12.10
C HIS A 51 1.19 16.12 11.35
N GLU A 52 -0.08 16.04 10.99
CA GLU A 52 -0.60 14.96 10.14
C GLU A 52 0.01 15.03 8.73
N TYR A 53 0.30 13.87 8.14
CA TYR A 53 0.71 13.78 6.75
C TYR A 53 -0.16 12.78 5.99
N CYS A 54 -0.33 13.06 4.70
CA CYS A 54 -0.94 12.18 3.72
C CYS A 54 -0.05 12.17 2.48
N HIS A 55 0.72 11.11 2.29
CA HIS A 55 1.76 11.05 1.28
C HIS A 55 1.50 9.93 0.29
N LEU A 56 1.43 10.27 -1.01
CA LEU A 56 1.41 9.26 -2.06
C LEU A 56 2.74 8.50 -2.07
N ARG A 57 2.70 7.19 -1.88
CA ARG A 57 3.86 6.30 -1.83
C ARG A 57 3.56 5.03 -2.59
N PHE A 58 4.60 4.43 -3.17
CA PHE A 58 4.48 3.15 -3.80
C PHE A 58 4.68 2.06 -2.74
N LEU A 59 3.74 1.15 -2.61
CA LEU A 59 3.81 0.03 -1.69
C LEU A 59 3.99 -1.26 -2.48
N TYR A 60 4.89 -2.11 -2.00
CA TYR A 60 5.23 -3.37 -2.64
C TYR A 60 5.23 -4.48 -1.57
N ILE A 61 4.42 -5.50 -1.78
CA ILE A 61 4.49 -6.78 -1.06
C ILE A 61 5.22 -7.77 -1.97
N ARG A 62 6.32 -8.35 -1.47
CA ARG A 62 7.11 -9.36 -2.18
C ARG A 62 7.49 -10.49 -1.23
N GLY A 63 6.89 -11.65 -1.43
CA GLY A 63 6.88 -12.75 -0.48
C GLY A 63 6.41 -12.26 0.90
N LYS A 64 7.28 -12.40 1.90
CA LYS A 64 7.00 -11.96 3.28
C LYS A 64 7.34 -10.50 3.57
N TYR A 65 7.89 -9.74 2.63
CA TYR A 65 8.32 -8.37 2.87
C TYR A 65 7.31 -7.36 2.34
N MET A 66 7.09 -6.32 3.12
CA MET A 66 6.37 -5.11 2.69
C MET A 66 7.37 -3.96 2.64
N GLU A 67 7.46 -3.30 1.50
CA GLU A 67 8.44 -2.27 1.20
C GLU A 67 7.73 -1.04 0.63
N MET A 68 8.03 0.12 1.21
CA MET A 68 7.44 1.40 0.80
C MET A 68 8.51 2.26 0.14
N TYR A 69 8.17 2.87 -0.99
CA TYR A 69 9.07 3.68 -1.81
C TYR A 69 8.47 5.07 -2.07
N LYS A 70 9.35 6.05 -2.33
CA LYS A 70 8.92 7.40 -2.75
C LYS A 70 8.43 7.43 -4.21
N ARG A 71 8.88 6.48 -5.04
CA ARG A 71 8.56 6.33 -6.46
C ARG A 71 8.44 4.84 -6.79
N ASP A 72 7.89 4.51 -7.94
CA ASP A 72 7.84 3.13 -8.43
C ASP A 72 9.27 2.59 -8.64
N PRO A 73 9.66 1.52 -7.93
CA PRO A 73 10.98 0.90 -8.09
C PRO A 73 11.16 0.15 -9.42
N HIS A 74 10.10 -0.19 -10.15
CA HIS A 74 10.20 -0.78 -11.50
C HIS A 74 10.67 0.24 -12.53
N GLU A 75 10.13 1.46 -12.45
CA GLU A 75 10.55 2.58 -13.31
C GLU A 75 11.87 3.22 -12.84
N ASN A 76 12.24 3.01 -11.57
CA ASN A 76 13.41 3.61 -10.94
C ASN A 76 14.27 2.50 -10.30
N PRO A 77 14.98 1.68 -11.09
CA PRO A 77 15.77 0.57 -10.58
C PRO A 77 16.87 1.06 -9.63
N GLY A 78 17.11 0.31 -8.56
CA GLY A 78 18.12 0.62 -7.54
C GLY A 78 17.65 1.55 -6.42
N LEU A 79 16.39 2.02 -6.43
CA LEU A 79 15.81 2.71 -5.28
C LEU A 79 15.77 1.79 -4.05
N LYS A 80 16.13 2.34 -2.89
CA LYS A 80 15.97 1.66 -1.59
C LYS A 80 14.62 2.04 -0.97
N PRO A 81 13.94 1.11 -0.28
CA PRO A 81 12.69 1.42 0.41
C PRO A 81 12.93 2.41 1.54
N ILE A 82 11.98 3.33 1.74
CA ILE A 82 11.98 4.28 2.86
C ILE A 82 11.45 3.65 4.16
N ARG A 83 10.67 2.57 4.03
CA ARG A 83 10.18 1.77 5.15
C ARG A 83 10.10 0.31 4.70
N ARG A 84 10.54 -0.60 5.55
CA ARG A 84 10.46 -2.04 5.32
C ARG A 84 9.88 -2.74 6.54
N GLY A 85 8.96 -3.67 6.30
CA GLY A 85 8.33 -4.50 7.32
C GLY A 85 8.30 -5.97 6.90
N VAL A 86 8.06 -6.85 7.86
CA VAL A 86 7.87 -8.29 7.63
C VAL A 86 6.42 -8.63 7.91
N ILE A 87 5.76 -9.26 6.94
CA ILE A 87 4.45 -9.86 7.06
C ILE A 87 4.65 -11.25 7.69
N ASN A 88 4.13 -11.43 8.89
CA ASN A 88 4.18 -12.70 9.62
C ASN A 88 2.83 -12.96 10.30
N HIS A 89 2.72 -14.08 11.02
CA HIS A 89 1.47 -14.47 11.70
C HIS A 89 1.01 -13.49 12.79
N THR A 90 1.88 -12.60 13.27
CA THR A 90 1.55 -11.58 14.30
C THR A 90 1.08 -10.25 13.70
N LEU A 91 1.18 -10.08 12.37
CA LEU A 91 0.68 -8.91 11.68
C LEU A 91 -0.84 -8.97 11.58
N MET A 92 -1.51 -7.97 12.14
CA MET A 92 -2.93 -7.74 12.00
C MET A 92 -3.17 -6.66 10.96
N VAL A 93 -4.25 -6.83 10.21
CA VAL A 93 -4.69 -5.90 9.17
C VAL A 93 -6.18 -5.68 9.35
N GLU A 94 -6.58 -4.42 9.49
CA GLU A 94 -7.96 -4.03 9.79
C GLU A 94 -8.40 -2.91 8.86
N GLU A 95 -9.61 -3.01 8.33
CA GLU A 95 -10.27 -1.90 7.67
C GLU A 95 -10.82 -0.95 8.74
N ILE A 96 -10.34 0.29 8.73
CA ILE A 96 -10.83 1.37 9.62
C ILE A 96 -12.06 2.05 9.01
N GLY A 97 -12.19 1.97 7.68
CA GLY A 97 -13.30 2.53 6.92
C GLY A 97 -12.99 3.90 6.32
N ARG A 98 -14.04 4.64 5.98
CA ARG A 98 -13.94 5.90 5.24
C ARG A 98 -13.50 7.04 6.16
N ARG A 99 -12.40 7.72 5.82
CA ARG A 99 -11.91 8.94 6.45
C ARG A 99 -11.83 10.07 5.43
N ARG A 100 -12.35 11.24 5.79
CA ARG A 100 -12.14 12.46 5.01
C ARG A 100 -10.74 13.00 5.31
N VAL A 101 -9.87 13.02 4.31
CA VAL A 101 -8.52 13.59 4.41
C VAL A 101 -8.46 14.75 3.43
N ASN A 102 -8.23 15.96 3.94
CA ASN A 102 -8.39 17.21 3.19
C ASN A 102 -9.80 17.33 2.58
N HIS A 103 -9.91 17.17 1.26
CA HIS A 103 -11.14 17.30 0.47
C HIS A 103 -11.60 15.99 -0.19
N GLY A 104 -10.90 14.88 0.05
CA GLY A 104 -11.23 13.57 -0.53
C GLY A 104 -11.68 12.56 0.53
N ASP A 105 -12.60 11.69 0.14
CA ASP A 105 -12.92 10.48 0.90
C ASP A 105 -11.86 9.42 0.57
N LEU A 106 -11.16 8.93 1.61
CA LEU A 106 -10.21 7.84 1.50
C LEU A 106 -10.67 6.67 2.36
N TYR A 107 -10.34 5.45 1.96
CA TYR A 107 -10.65 4.23 2.70
C TYR A 107 -9.39 3.72 3.36
N VAL A 108 -9.39 3.71 4.70
CA VAL A 108 -8.20 3.51 5.51
C VAL A 108 -8.10 2.07 5.96
N LEU A 109 -6.90 1.52 5.81
CA LEU A 109 -6.47 0.23 6.33
C LEU A 109 -5.33 0.47 7.32
N ARG A 110 -5.44 -0.16 8.49
CA ARG A 110 -4.41 -0.15 9.53
C ARG A 110 -3.77 -1.52 9.61
N PHE A 111 -2.45 -1.54 9.70
CA PHE A 111 -1.70 -2.75 10.01
C PHE A 111 -0.80 -2.53 11.22
N TYR A 112 -0.69 -3.54 12.07
CA TYR A 112 0.11 -3.48 13.29
C TYR A 112 0.57 -4.87 13.73
N ASN A 113 1.65 -4.92 14.52
CA ASN A 113 2.12 -6.15 15.12
C ASN A 113 1.49 -6.33 16.51
N ARG A 114 0.86 -7.49 16.77
CA ARG A 114 0.23 -7.79 18.07
C ARG A 114 1.21 -7.85 19.25
N LEU A 115 2.47 -8.18 19.00
CA LEU A 115 3.51 -8.26 20.01
C LEU A 115 4.24 -6.93 20.20
N ASP A 116 4.04 -5.97 19.29
CA ASP A 116 4.73 -4.68 19.28
C ASP A 116 3.89 -3.64 18.54
N GLU A 117 2.94 -3.02 19.24
CA GLU A 117 2.04 -2.02 18.66
C GLU A 117 2.75 -0.75 18.17
N SER A 118 4.00 -0.52 18.59
CA SER A 118 4.82 0.58 18.05
C SER A 118 5.11 0.37 16.55
N LYS A 119 5.09 -0.89 16.08
CA LYS A 119 5.20 -1.27 14.67
C LYS A 119 3.83 -1.27 14.00
N ARG A 120 3.24 -0.09 13.89
CA ARG A 120 2.00 0.16 13.15
C ARG A 120 2.20 1.04 11.93
N GLY A 121 1.24 0.98 11.02
CA GLY A 121 1.12 1.87 9.88
C GLY A 121 -0.32 1.96 9.40
N GLU A 122 -0.63 3.08 8.77
CA GLU A 122 -1.91 3.30 8.11
C GLU A 122 -1.67 3.65 6.64
N ILE A 123 -2.44 3.00 5.77
CA ILE A 123 -2.52 3.33 4.36
C ILE A 123 -3.97 3.62 4.00
N ALA A 124 -4.15 4.40 2.96
CA ALA A 124 -5.46 4.73 2.41
C ALA A 124 -5.50 4.47 0.91
N CYS A 125 -6.67 4.04 0.43
CA CYS A 125 -6.98 3.85 -0.98
C CYS A 125 -8.11 4.80 -1.41
N ALA A 126 -8.26 5.02 -2.71
CA ALA A 126 -9.31 5.88 -3.26
C ALA A 126 -10.69 5.20 -3.23
N SER A 127 -10.72 3.86 -3.17
CA SER A 127 -11.95 3.08 -3.15
C SER A 127 -11.95 1.95 -2.10
N PRO A 128 -13.13 1.47 -1.66
CA PRO A 128 -13.21 0.27 -0.84
C PRO A 128 -12.73 -0.98 -1.58
N GLY A 129 -12.88 -1.02 -2.90
CA GLY A 129 -12.43 -2.15 -3.72
C GLY A 129 -10.92 -2.34 -3.65
N GLU A 130 -10.15 -1.26 -3.72
CA GLU A 130 -8.70 -1.29 -3.55
C GLU A 130 -8.28 -1.71 -2.14
N VAL A 131 -9.00 -1.27 -1.10
CA VAL A 131 -8.74 -1.71 0.27
C VAL A 131 -8.87 -3.22 0.39
N ARG A 132 -9.93 -3.82 -0.17
CA ARG A 132 -10.11 -5.28 -0.17
C ARG A 132 -8.97 -6.01 -0.86
N LYS A 133 -8.53 -5.53 -2.03
CA LYS A 133 -7.36 -6.11 -2.73
C LYS A 133 -6.09 -6.06 -1.87
N TRP A 134 -5.85 -4.96 -1.16
CA TRP A 134 -4.73 -4.86 -0.23
C TRP A 134 -4.86 -5.82 0.95
N MET A 135 -6.04 -5.96 1.56
CA MET A 135 -6.28 -6.94 2.63
C MET A 135 -6.00 -8.37 2.16
N GLU A 136 -6.53 -8.74 1.00
CA GLU A 136 -6.30 -10.05 0.38
C GLU A 136 -4.81 -10.29 0.09
N ALA A 137 -4.10 -9.27 -0.38
CA ALA A 137 -2.66 -9.35 -0.62
C ALA A 137 -1.87 -9.58 0.68
N PHE A 138 -2.21 -8.88 1.76
CA PHE A 138 -1.60 -9.13 3.07
C PHE A 138 -1.87 -10.55 3.56
N ASP A 139 -3.09 -11.06 3.40
CA ASP A 139 -3.44 -12.40 3.86
C ASP A 139 -2.78 -13.51 3.01
N ARG A 140 -2.70 -13.33 1.68
CA ARG A 140 -1.92 -14.23 0.80
C ARG A 140 -0.44 -14.26 1.19
N ALA A 141 0.15 -13.09 1.45
CA ALA A 141 1.54 -13.01 1.91
C ALA A 141 1.77 -13.70 3.26
N LYS A 142 0.81 -13.67 4.19
CA LYS A 142 0.89 -14.43 5.44
C LYS A 142 0.87 -15.94 5.18
N GLN A 143 0.00 -16.42 4.29
CA GLN A 143 -0.14 -17.86 4.00
C GLN A 143 1.15 -18.46 3.42
N GLN A 144 1.88 -17.72 2.57
CA GLN A 144 3.17 -18.20 2.04
C GLN A 144 4.22 -18.46 3.13
N VAL A 145 4.21 -17.69 4.21
CA VAL A 145 5.14 -17.90 5.34
C VAL A 145 4.86 -19.22 6.07
N TRP A 146 3.61 -19.67 6.07
CA TRP A 146 3.19 -20.87 6.81
C TRP A 146 3.53 -22.16 6.05
N HIS A 147 3.59 -22.11 4.73
CA HIS A 147 3.91 -23.28 3.90
C HIS A 147 5.42 -23.48 3.66
N GLY A 148 6.26 -22.47 3.91
CA GLY A 148 7.73 -22.58 3.77
C GLY A 148 8.50 -23.08 5.00
N GLY A 149 7.81 -23.63 6.00
CA GLY A 149 8.37 -23.94 7.33
C GLY A 149 8.63 -25.41 7.66
N TYR A 150 8.53 -26.34 6.70
CA TYR A 150 8.81 -27.76 6.93
C TYR A 150 9.69 -28.35 5.82
N PHE A 151 11.01 -28.31 6.01
CA PHE A 151 11.97 -29.30 5.54
C PHE A 151 13.14 -29.34 6.53
#